data_AF-A0A6N7ZBS1-F1
#
_entry.id   AF-A0A6N7ZBS1-F1
#
_cell.length_a   1.000
_cell.length_b   1.000
_cell.length_c   1.000
_cell.angle_alpha   90.00
_cell.angle_beta   90.00
_cell.angle_gamma   90.00
#
_symmetry.space_group_name_H-M   'P 1'
#
loop_
_entity.id
_entity.type
_entity.pdbx_description
1 polymer ?
#
loop_
_entity_poly.entity_id
_entity_poly.type
_entity_poly.pdbx_seq_one_letter_code
_entity_poly.pdbx_strand_id
1 'polypeptide(L)'
;MARKKWSDLNTTERCLIVGAAILQFALAGGAWWDLSRRPASAVRGSKQTWALVIAINFIGPLIYLRFGRKPVEPVREADWDPQLR
;
A
#
# COMPACT_ATOMS: atom_id res chain seq x y z
N MET A 1 -31.15 -19.70 4.43
CA MET A 1 -30.96 -18.32 3.92
C MET A 1 -30.67 -18.40 2.43
N ALA A 2 -31.49 -17.77 1.58
CA ALA A 2 -31.27 -17.79 0.13
C ALA A 2 -30.01 -16.97 -0.23
N ARG A 3 -29.10 -17.54 -1.03
CA ARG A 3 -27.94 -16.82 -1.59
C ARG A 3 -28.46 -15.87 -2.66
N LYS A 4 -28.34 -14.56 -2.43
CA LYS A 4 -28.69 -13.51 -3.40
C LYS A 4 -27.81 -13.68 -4.65
N LYS A 5 -28.42 -13.81 -5.83
CA LYS A 5 -27.69 -13.93 -7.10
C LYS A 5 -27.34 -12.54 -7.61
N TRP A 6 -26.32 -12.45 -8.46
CA TRP A 6 -25.91 -11.17 -9.07
C TRP A 6 -27.06 -10.49 -9.82
N SER A 7 -27.94 -11.29 -10.45
CA SER A 7 -29.18 -10.84 -11.10
C SER A 7 -30.13 -10.09 -10.15
N ASP A 8 -30.08 -10.40 -8.87
CA ASP A 8 -31.02 -9.93 -7.85
C ASP A 8 -30.52 -8.65 -7.16
N LEU A 9 -29.35 -8.14 -7.56
CA LEU A 9 -28.76 -6.90 -7.07
C LEU A 9 -29.32 -5.70 -7.84
N ASN A 10 -29.71 -4.65 -7.11
CA ASN A 10 -30.04 -3.36 -7.71
C ASN A 10 -28.78 -2.71 -8.31
N THR A 11 -28.97 -1.79 -9.27
CA THR A 11 -27.89 -1.05 -9.93
C THR A 11 -26.91 -0.42 -8.94
N THR A 12 -27.42 0.17 -7.84
CA THR A 12 -26.59 0.74 -6.78
C THR A 12 -25.69 -0.30 -6.10
N GLU A 13 -26.21 -1.48 -5.78
CA GLU A 13 -25.42 -2.54 -5.14
C GLU A 13 -24.31 -3.04 -6.07
N ARG A 14 -24.62 -3.21 -7.36
CA ARG A 14 -23.60 -3.58 -8.36
C ARG A 14 -22.53 -2.50 -8.50
N CYS A 15 -22.92 -1.23 -8.55
CA CYS A 15 -21.98 -0.11 -8.60
C CYS A 15 -21.07 -0.07 -7.38
N LEU A 16 -21.60 -0.31 -6.17
CA LEU A 16 -20.79 -0.37 -4.95
C LEU A 16 -19.77 -1.51 -4.98
N ILE A 17 -20.18 -2.71 -5.42
CA ILE A 17 -19.27 -3.86 -5.53
C ILE A 17 -18.15 -3.59 -6.53
N VAL A 18 -18.50 -3.08 -7.72
CA VAL A 18 -17.52 -2.76 -8.76
C VAL A 18 -16.60 -1.63 -8.32
N GLY A 19 -17.15 -0.58 -7.71
CA GLY A 19 -16.38 0.54 -7.18
C GLY A 19 -15.41 0.10 -6.09
N ALA A 20 -15.86 -0.75 -5.16
CA ALA A 20 -15.01 -1.32 -4.12
C ALA A 20 -13.88 -2.18 -4.72
N ALA A 21 -14.18 -3.01 -5.73
CA ALA A 21 -13.16 -3.80 -6.41
C ALA A 21 -12.10 -2.92 -7.08
N ILE A 22 -12.52 -1.90 -7.84
CA ILE A 22 -11.59 -0.95 -8.47
C ILE A 22 -10.73 -0.26 -7.43
N LEU A 23 -11.33 0.24 -6.35
CA LEU A 23 -10.61 0.88 -5.24
C LEU A 23 -9.59 -0.08 -4.62
N GLN A 24 -9.96 -1.34 -4.40
CA GLN A 24 -9.07 -2.35 -3.82
C GLN A 24 -7.86 -2.60 -4.72
N PHE A 25 -8.07 -2.81 -6.01
CA PHE A 25 -6.99 -3.09 -6.95
C PHE A 25 -6.09 -1.87 -7.14
N ALA A 26 -6.65 -0.66 -7.21
CA ALA A 26 -5.86 0.56 -7.28
C ALA A 26 -5.00 0.75 -6.02
N LEU A 27 -5.57 0.50 -4.84
CA LEU A 27 -4.88 0.64 -3.57
C LEU A 27 -3.78 -0.42 -3.40
N ALA A 28 -4.07 -1.69 -3.66
CA ALA A 28 -3.10 -2.78 -3.57
C ALA A 28 -2.00 -2.65 -4.62
N GLY A 29 -2.37 -2.36 -5.88
CA GLY A 29 -1.41 -2.13 -6.96
C GLY A 29 -0.49 -0.95 -6.68
N GLY A 30 -1.04 0.19 -6.23
CA GLY A 30 -0.27 1.36 -5.83
C GLY A 30 0.67 1.07 -4.64
N ALA A 31 0.22 0.30 -3.66
CA ALA A 31 1.04 -0.09 -2.52
C ALA A 31 2.20 -1.01 -2.92
N TRP A 32 1.97 -2.02 -3.75
CA TRP A 32 3.05 -2.88 -4.27
C TRP A 32 4.02 -2.12 -5.17
N TRP A 33 3.53 -1.19 -5.97
CA TRP A 33 4.36 -0.33 -6.80
C TRP A 33 5.26 0.60 -5.97
N ASP A 34 4.72 1.21 -4.92
CA ASP A 34 5.49 2.00 -3.97
C ASP A 34 6.54 1.12 -3.25
N LEU A 35 6.17 -0.08 -2.82
CA LEU A 35 7.07 -1.03 -2.16
C LEU A 35 8.21 -1.52 -3.07
N SER A 36 7.92 -1.79 -4.34
CA SER A 36 8.92 -2.26 -5.29
C SER A 36 9.96 -1.17 -5.57
N ARG A 37 9.50 0.08 -5.75
CA ARG A 37 10.35 1.24 -6.04
C ARG A 37 11.14 1.77 -4.85
N ARG A 38 10.63 1.65 -3.63
CA ARG A 38 11.35 2.15 -2.43
C ARG A 38 12.61 1.33 -2.16
N PRO A 39 13.75 1.96 -1.79
CA PRO A 39 14.92 1.23 -1.32
C PRO A 39 14.61 0.51 -0.01
N ALA A 40 15.23 -0.65 0.22
CA ALA A 40 14.94 -1.48 1.41
C ALA A 40 15.23 -0.76 2.74
N SER A 41 16.20 0.16 2.76
CA SER A 41 16.50 1.02 3.91
C SER A 41 15.35 1.95 4.30
N ALA A 42 14.52 2.35 3.33
CA ALA A 42 13.36 3.23 3.50
C ALA A 42 12.05 2.46 3.82
N VAL A 43 12.14 1.16 4.10
CA VAL A 43 11.00 0.31 4.46
C VAL A 43 11.21 -0.24 5.88
N ARG A 44 10.16 -0.31 6.68
CA ARG A 44 10.21 -0.88 8.03
C ARG A 44 10.21 -2.40 7.99
N GLY A 45 11.40 -3.02 7.96
CA GLY A 45 11.53 -4.48 7.91
C GLY A 45 11.66 -5.00 6.49
N SER A 46 11.33 -6.28 6.27
CA SER A 46 11.53 -6.92 4.97
C SER A 46 10.46 -6.51 3.95
N LYS A 47 10.87 -6.37 2.68
CA LYS A 47 9.93 -6.12 1.58
C LYS A 47 8.95 -7.27 1.38
N GLN A 48 9.37 -8.51 1.60
CA GLN A 48 8.51 -9.68 1.45
C GLN A 48 7.37 -9.68 2.46
N THR A 49 7.64 -9.32 3.71
CA THR A 49 6.61 -9.18 4.74
C THR A 49 5.56 -8.16 4.33
N TRP A 50 5.99 -7.00 3.85
CA TRP A 50 5.04 -5.98 3.38
C TRP A 50 4.28 -6.38 2.13
N ALA A 51 4.91 -7.12 1.20
CA ALA A 51 4.23 -7.64 0.03
C ALA A 51 3.08 -8.58 0.42
N LEU A 52 3.30 -9.47 1.40
CA LEU A 52 2.27 -10.35 1.95
C LEU A 52 1.19 -9.58 2.72
N VAL A 53 1.59 -8.58 3.52
CA VAL A 53 0.62 -7.73 4.24
C VAL A 53 -0.30 -7.01 3.26
N ILE A 54 0.24 -6.40 2.19
CA ILE A 54 -0.54 -5.69 1.16
C ILE A 54 -1.56 -6.61 0.46
N ALA A 55 -1.30 -7.92 0.38
CA ALA A 55 -2.24 -8.88 -0.21
C ALA A 55 -3.53 -9.07 0.62
N ILE A 56 -3.56 -8.59 1.87
CA ILE A 56 -4.69 -8.76 2.79
C ILE A 56 -5.74 -7.65 2.55
N ASN A 57 -6.63 -7.87 1.58
CA ASN A 57 -7.79 -7.01 1.29
C ASN A 57 -7.44 -5.50 1.33
N PHE A 58 -8.31 -4.65 1.87
CA PHE A 58 -8.07 -3.21 2.02
C PHE A 58 -7.13 -2.86 3.18
N ILE A 59 -7.10 -3.71 4.22
CA ILE A 59 -6.37 -3.43 5.46
C ILE A 59 -4.86 -3.44 5.21
N GLY A 60 -4.39 -4.43 4.45
CA GLY A 60 -2.98 -4.60 4.11
C GLY A 60 -2.33 -3.37 3.48
N PRO A 61 -2.84 -2.89 2.33
CA PRO A 61 -2.32 -1.71 1.67
C PRO A 61 -2.37 -0.46 2.57
N LEU A 62 -3.43 -0.29 3.37
CA LEU A 62 -3.56 0.84 4.29
C LEU A 62 -2.48 0.81 5.38
N ILE A 63 -2.26 -0.35 6.01
CA ILE A 63 -1.22 -0.51 7.03
C ILE A 63 0.16 -0.24 6.42
N TYR A 64 0.44 -0.75 5.21
CA TYR A 64 1.70 -0.50 4.51
C TYR A 64 1.93 0.99 4.26
N LEU A 65 0.95 1.66 3.64
CA LEU A 65 1.09 3.08 3.31
C LEU A 65 1.23 3.94 4.56
N ARG A 66 0.62 3.53 5.68
CA ARG A 66 0.64 4.30 6.93
C ARG A 66 1.85 4.03 7.82
N PHE A 67 2.34 2.79 7.85
CA PHE A 67 3.36 2.34 8.82
C PHE A 67 4.58 1.69 8.18
N GLY A 68 4.49 1.18 6.95
CA GLY A 68 5.59 0.46 6.28
C GLY A 68 6.66 1.35 5.68
N ARG A 69 6.36 2.64 5.47
CA ARG A 69 7.28 3.62 4.87
C ARG A 69 8.10 4.33 5.93
N LYS A 70 9.41 4.49 5.68
CA LYS A 70 10.29 5.41 6.42
C LYS A 70 10.58 6.65 5.57
N PRO A 71 10.76 7.82 6.20
CA PRO A 71 11.45 8.93 5.56
C PRO A 71 12.83 8.45 5.10
N VAL A 72 13.22 8.79 3.87
CA VAL A 72 14.63 8.76 3.52
C VAL A 72 15.22 9.95 4.26
N GLU A 73 16.04 9.71 5.28
CA GLU A 73 16.84 10.79 5.88
C GLU A 73 17.64 11.45 4.73
N PRO A 74 17.39 12.73 4.41
CA PRO A 74 18.35 13.45 3.59
C PRO A 74 19.67 13.45 4.33
N VAL A 75 20.80 13.42 3.60
CA VAL A 75 22.14 13.57 4.20
C VAL A 75 22.04 14.73 5.18
N ARG A 76 22.17 14.44 6.47
CA ARG A 76 21.96 15.43 7.51
C ARG A 76 22.98 16.54 7.27
N GLU A 77 22.52 17.78 7.17
CA GLU A 77 23.40 18.97 7.11
C GLU A 77 24.40 19.02 8.30
N ALA A 78 24.16 18.24 9.36
CA ALA A 78 25.05 18.10 10.51
C ALA A 78 26.19 17.08 10.31
N ASP A 79 26.14 16.27 9.25
CA ASP A 79 27.22 15.35 8.83
C ASP A 79 28.11 16.00 7.74
N TRP A 80 27.79 17.23 7.34
CA TRP A 80 28.64 18.10 6.54
C TRP A 80 29.81 18.59 7.40
N ASP A 81 30.98 17.98 7.22
CA ASP A 81 32.23 18.46 7.79
C ASP A 81 33.03 19.27 6.73
N PRO A 82 33.05 20.61 6.83
CA PRO A 82 33.79 21.46 5.90
C PRO A 82 35.31 21.31 5.99
N GLN A 83 35.85 20.58 6.97
CA GLN A 83 37.30 20.45 7.20
C GLN A 83 37.98 19.32 6.40
N LEU A 84 37.24 18.48 5.66
CA LEU A 84 37.79 17.37 4.86
C LEU A 84 38.14 17.75 3.40
N ARG A 85 38.63 18.97 3.15
CA ARG A 85 39.07 19.45 1.81
C ARG A 85 40.51 19.91 1.80
#